data_AF-A0A961IZ50-F1
#
_entry.id   AF-A0A961IZ50-F1
#
_cell.length_a   1.000
_cell.length_b   1.000
_cell.length_c   1.000
_cell.angle_alpha   90.00
_cell.angle_beta   90.00
_cell.angle_gamma   90.00
#
_symmetry.space_group_name_H-M   'P 1'
#
loop_
_entity.id
_entity.type
_entity.pdbx_description
1 polymer ?
#
loop_
_entity_poly.entity_id
_entity_poly.type
_entity_poly.pdbx_seq_one_letter_code
_entity_poly.pdbx_strand_id
1 'polypeptide(L)' 'MILGIEPSALATFLGAGLLLNLTPGADVMFASASGVAGGPRNGVAAAFGVALGGVFHTVLAAAGLAVLLQTHPVAYDIVR' A
#
# COMPACT_ATOMS: atom_id res chain seq x y z
N MET A 1 -29.01 -5.96 -8.07
CA MET A 1 -28.39 -6.95 -7.15
C MET A 1 -27.67 -8.04 -7.96
N ILE A 2 -26.67 -7.70 -8.80
CA ILE A 2 -25.99 -8.68 -9.67
C ILE A 2 -24.70 -9.24 -9.03
N LEU A 3 -24.21 -8.64 -7.93
CA LEU A 3 -22.97 -9.06 -7.23
C LEU A 3 -23.11 -9.26 -5.71
N GLY A 4 -24.33 -9.19 -5.15
CA GLY A 4 -24.53 -9.23 -3.68
C GLY A 4 -23.97 -8.00 -2.93
N ILE A 5 -23.45 -7.00 -3.64
CA ILE A 5 -22.94 -5.74 -3.09
C ILE A 5 -24.07 -4.71 -3.07
N GLU A 6 -24.31 -4.12 -1.90
CA GLU A 6 -25.24 -3.00 -1.72
C GLU A 6 -24.81 -1.79 -2.58
N PRO A 7 -25.71 -1.19 -3.38
CA PRO A 7 -25.35 -0.07 -4.26
C PRO A 7 -24.74 1.13 -3.53
N SER A 8 -25.21 1.40 -2.31
CA SER A 8 -24.68 2.44 -1.45
C SER A 8 -23.24 2.14 -1.02
N ALA A 9 -22.93 0.91 -0.61
CA ALA A 9 -21.59 0.48 -0.25
C ALA A 9 -20.62 0.58 -1.44
N LEU A 10 -21.08 0.20 -2.64
CA LEU A 10 -20.29 0.37 -3.86
C LEU A 10 -20.01 1.85 -4.15
N ALA A 11 -21.02 2.71 -4.05
CA ALA A 11 -20.86 4.15 -4.26
C ALA A 11 -19.88 4.78 -3.25
N THR A 12 -19.97 4.40 -1.97
CA THR A 12 -19.04 4.87 -0.93
C THR A 12 -17.62 4.36 -1.16
N PHE A 13 -17.46 3.09 -1.53
CA PHE A 13 -16.16 2.52 -1.87
C PHE A 13 -15.51 3.22 -3.07
N LEU A 14 -16.28 3.44 -4.15
CA LEU A 14 -15.80 4.17 -5.33
C LEU A 14 -15.42 5.61 -4.98
N GLY A 15 -16.25 6.31 -4.21
CA GLY A 15 -15.96 7.67 -3.75
C GLY A 15 -14.67 7.73 -2.92
N ALA A 16 -14.52 6.86 -1.94
CA ALA A 16 -13.32 6.77 -1.11
C ALA A 16 -12.08 6.38 -1.93
N GLY A 17 -12.20 5.39 -2.83
CA GLY A 17 -11.10 4.95 -3.69
C GLY A 17 -10.64 6.03 -4.67
N LEU A 18 -11.56 6.82 -5.22
CA LEU A 18 -11.24 7.96 -6.07
C LEU A 18 -10.49 9.03 -5.28
N LEU A 19 -10.98 9.39 -4.08
CA LEU A 19 -10.31 10.35 -3.20
C LEU A 19 -8.89 9.88 -2.84
N LEU A 20 -8.72 8.60 -2.51
CA LEU A 20 -7.40 8.02 -2.22
C LEU A 20 -6.46 8.04 -3.43
N ASN A 21 -6.96 7.75 -4.64
CA ASN A 21 -6.15 7.83 -5.86
C ASN A 21 -5.79 9.28 -6.24
N LEU A 22 -6.66 10.25 -5.91
CA LEU A 22 -6.42 11.68 -6.12
C LEU A 22 -5.37 12.26 -5.16
N THR A 23 -5.07 11.58 -4.07
CA THR A 23 -3.97 11.92 -3.15
C THR A 23 -2.77 11.02 -3.46
N PRO A 24 -1.97 11.32 -4.49
CA PRO A 24 -0.80 10.52 -4.81
C PRO A 24 0.15 10.51 -3.61
N GLY A 25 0.49 9.31 -3.14
CA GLY A 25 1.41 9.13 -2.02
C GLY A 25 2.83 9.58 -2.37
N ALA A 26 3.71 9.61 -1.35
CA ALA A 26 5.11 10.00 -1.50
C ALA A 26 5.83 9.20 -2.60
N ASP A 27 5.54 7.90 -2.70
CA ASP A 27 6.07 6.96 -3.68
C ASP A 27 5.77 7.37 -5.13
N VAL A 28 4.48 7.65 -5.39
CA VAL A 28 4.00 8.05 -6.72
C VAL A 28 4.53 9.44 -7.06
N MET A 29 4.55 10.35 -6.09
CA MET A 29 5.14 11.69 -6.24
C MET A 29 6.63 11.61 -6.58
N PHE A 30 7.40 10.77 -5.89
CA PHE A 30 8.82 10.58 -6.14
C PHE A 30 9.10 9.98 -7.52
N ALA A 31 8.39 8.91 -7.90
CA ALA A 31 8.55 8.30 -9.22
C ALA A 31 8.15 9.26 -10.34
N SER A 32 7.06 10.02 -10.16
CA SER A 32 6.61 11.03 -11.12
C SER A 32 7.62 12.18 -11.25
N ALA A 33 8.12 12.71 -10.13
CA ALA A 33 9.14 13.76 -10.13
C ALA A 33 10.44 13.29 -10.81
N SER A 34 10.86 12.05 -10.53
CA SER A 34 12.01 11.43 -11.18
C SER A 34 11.81 11.28 -12.70
N GLY A 35 10.60 10.93 -13.12
CA GLY A 35 10.20 10.85 -14.52
C GLY A 35 10.17 12.22 -15.22
N VAL A 36 9.65 13.25 -14.55
CA VAL A 36 9.60 14.62 -15.07
C VAL A 36 11.01 15.22 -15.18
N ALA A 37 11.86 15.03 -14.18
CA ALA A 37 13.20 15.59 -14.16
C ALA A 37 14.20 14.84 -15.05
N GLY A 38 14.04 13.52 -15.19
CA GLY A 38 15.03 12.63 -15.81
C GLY A 38 14.52 11.75 -16.95
N GLY A 39 13.26 11.93 -17.36
CA GLY A 39 12.62 11.12 -18.39
C GLY A 39 12.03 9.80 -17.88
N PRO A 40 11.26 9.09 -18.72
CA PRO A 40 10.43 7.95 -18.31
C PRO A 40 11.25 6.79 -17.73
N ARG A 41 12.48 6.56 -18.20
CA ARG A 41 13.35 5.51 -17.66
C ARG A 41 13.73 5.77 -16.20
N ASN A 42 13.98 7.02 -15.82
CA ASN A 42 14.32 7.38 -14.45
C ASN A 42 13.10 7.23 -13.54
N GLY A 43 11.89 7.56 -14.03
CA GLY A 43 10.64 7.30 -13.33
C GLY A 43 10.41 5.80 -13.08
N VAL A 44 10.64 4.95 -14.09
CA VAL A 44 10.54 3.49 -13.93
C VAL A 44 11.57 2.95 -12.94
N ALA A 45 12.82 3.42 -13.01
CA ALA A 45 13.87 3.02 -12.07
C ALA A 45 13.51 3.43 -10.62
N ALA A 46 12.98 4.64 -10.43
CA ALA A 46 12.50 5.13 -9.14
C ALA A 46 11.34 4.28 -8.61
N ALA A 47 10.33 3.99 -9.44
CA ALA A 47 9.21 3.14 -9.07
C ALA A 47 9.65 1.72 -8.67
N PHE A 48 10.62 1.15 -9.40
CA PHE A 48 11.18 -0.16 -9.09
C PHE A 48 11.93 -0.17 -7.74
N GLY A 49 12.74 0.86 -7.48
CA GLY A 49 13.43 1.01 -6.20
C GLY A 49 12.47 1.11 -5.02
N VAL A 50 11.40 1.91 -5.16
CA VAL A 50 10.34 2.02 -4.15
C VAL A 50 9.63 0.68 -3.93
N ALA A 51 9.26 -0.01 -5.01
CA ALA A 51 8.59 -1.32 -4.91
C ALA A 51 9.46 -2.36 -4.19
N LEU A 52 10.75 -2.44 -4.53
CA LEU A 52 11.68 -3.31 -3.83
C LEU A 52 11.80 -2.96 -2.34
N GLY A 53 11.96 -1.67 -2.03
CA GLY A 53 11.99 -1.19 -0.66
C GLY A 53 10.73 -1.59 0.13
N GLY A 54 9.56 -1.44 -0.48
CA GLY A 54 8.28 -1.85 0.08
C GLY A 54 8.21 -3.36 0.37
N VAL A 55 8.67 -4.21 -0.56
CA VAL A 55 8.74 -5.66 -0.35
C VAL A 55 9.65 -6.01 0.83
N PHE A 56 10.88 -5.48 0.85
CA PHE A 56 11.82 -5.76 1.93
C PHE A 56 11.31 -5.28 3.29
N HIS A 57 10.79 -4.05 3.36
CA HIS A 57 10.20 -3.51 4.59
C HIS A 57 9.03 -4.38 5.08
N THR A 58 8.12 -4.77 4.18
CA THR A 58 6.96 -5.60 4.52
C THR A 58 7.36 -6.98 5.01
N VAL A 59 8.35 -7.62 4.37
CA VAL A 59 8.86 -8.93 4.80
C VAL A 59 9.47 -8.84 6.19
N LEU A 60 10.29 -7.82 6.45
CA LEU A 60 10.89 -7.60 7.77
C LEU A 60 9.84 -7.31 8.84
N ALA A 61 8.85 -6.47 8.53
CA ALA A 61 7.75 -6.16 9.43
C ALA A 61 6.91 -7.40 9.75
N ALA A 62 6.56 -8.20 8.74
CA ALA A 62 5.79 -9.43 8.91
C ALA A 62 6.58 -10.48 9.71
N ALA A 63 7.88 -10.65 9.44
CA ALA A 63 8.73 -11.55 10.21
C ALA A 63 8.84 -11.12 11.68
N GLY A 64 9.07 -9.84 11.95
CA GLY A 64 9.12 -9.31 13.31
C GLY A 64 7.79 -9.44 14.04
N LEU A 65 6.68 -9.15 13.35
CA LEU A 65 5.34 -9.32 13.90
C LEU A 65 5.05 -10.79 14.22
N ALA A 66 5.43 -11.72 13.34
CA ALA A 66 5.25 -13.15 13.58
C ALA A 66 5.99 -13.63 14.84
N VAL A 67 7.23 -13.18 15.04
CA VAL A 67 7.98 -13.46 16.28
C VAL A 67 7.26 -12.89 17.50
N LEU A 68 6.82 -11.63 17.43
CA LEU A 68 6.12 -10.97 18.54
C LEU A 68 4.84 -11.71 18.95
N LEU A 69 4.05 -12.13 17.96
CA LEU A 69 2.82 -12.90 18.21
C LEU A 69 3.10 -14.29 18.79
N GLN A 70 4.21 -14.93 18.40
CA GLN A 70 4.61 -16.22 18.97
C GLN A 70 5.13 -16.10 20.41
N THR A 71 5.80 -14.99 20.76
CA THR A 71 6.42 -14.82 22.08
C THR A 71 5.46 -14.21 23.12
N HIS A 72 4.43 -13.48 22.69
CA HIS A 72 3.50 -12.79 23.58
C HIS A 72 2.03 -13.21 23.36
N PRO A 73 1.48 -14.09 24.20
CA PRO A 73 0.08 -14.54 24.10
C PRO A 73 -0.94 -13.40 24.11
N VAL A 74 -0.70 -12.37 24.92
CA VAL A 74 -1.57 -11.17 24.98
C VAL A 74 -1.62 -10.43 23.65
N ALA A 75 -0.50 -10.35 22.92
CA ALA A 75 -0.47 -9.68 21.61
C ALA A 75 -1.26 -10.48 20.57
N TYR A 76 -1.21 -11.81 20.63
CA TYR A 76 -2.04 -12.68 19.80
C TYR A 76 -3.54 -12.51 20.13
N ASP A 77 -3.89 -12.45 21.41
CA ASP A 77 -5.29 -12.30 21.85
C ASP A 77 -5.93 -10.96 21.44
N ILE A 78 -5.13 -9.91 21.24
CA ILE A 78 -5.63 -8.60 20.79
C ILE A 78 -6.00 -8.60 19.30
N VAL A 79 -5.32 -9.39 18.47
CA VAL A 79 -5.47 -9.34 17.00
C VAL A 79 -6.52 -10.33 16.48
N ARG A 80 -6.80 -11.40 17.23
CA ARG A 80 -7.86 -12.38 16.91
C ARG A 80 -9.27 -11.84 17.14
#